data_AF-A0A915U8E7-F1
#
_entry.id   AF-A0A915U8E7-F1
#
_cell.length_a   1.000
_cell.length_b   1.000
_cell.length_c   1.000
_cell.angle_alpha   90.00
_cell.angle_beta   90.00
_cell.angle_gamma   90.00
#
_symmetry.space_group_name_H-M   'P 1'
#
loop_
_entity.id
_entity.type
_entity.pdbx_description
1 polymer ?
#
loop_
_entity_poly.entity_id
_entity_poly.type
_entity_poly.pdbx_seq_one_letter_code
_entity_poly.pdbx_strand_id
1 'polypeptide(L)'
;MTNDKQPEHQLKAGTRKPIGLLDTDPESTTSTPDDLPESLKALRQATITRFRSAQVRSFIEEQIEYVNLNRQVAEAIQFFFDEKGRLPANAPIHEIIAERKKIESSIRWFEAICKELTNELAQIKEIEDAFLDYLSSQEE
;
A
#
# COMPACT_ATOMS: atom_id res chain seq x y z
N MET A 1 9.85 -57.58 -20.21
CA MET A 1 10.95 -57.29 -21.16
C MET A 1 10.81 -55.82 -21.51
N THR A 2 11.44 -54.96 -20.71
CA THR A 2 12.74 -54.29 -20.98
C THR A 2 12.59 -53.13 -21.95
N ASN A 3 12.71 -51.93 -21.40
CA ASN A 3 13.47 -50.76 -21.89
C ASN A 3 13.02 -49.57 -21.04
N ASP A 4 13.84 -48.66 -20.57
CA ASP A 4 15.29 -48.59 -20.47
C ASP A 4 15.54 -47.53 -19.41
N LYS A 5 16.37 -47.85 -18.41
CA LYS A 5 16.95 -46.82 -17.54
C LYS A 5 18.04 -46.12 -18.35
N GLN A 6 18.11 -44.79 -18.27
CA GLN A 6 19.37 -44.03 -18.34
C GLN A 6 19.12 -42.53 -18.05
N PRO A 7 20.12 -41.76 -17.58
CA PRO A 7 20.80 -41.96 -16.32
C PRO A 7 20.89 -40.66 -15.48
N GLU A 8 21.33 -40.85 -14.25
CA GLU A 8 21.71 -39.86 -13.26
C GLU A 8 22.68 -38.80 -13.82
N HIS A 9 22.31 -37.53 -13.74
CA HIS A 9 23.31 -36.45 -13.74
C HIS A 9 23.98 -36.42 -12.37
N GLN A 10 25.06 -37.18 -12.25
CA GLN A 10 26.04 -37.04 -11.18
C GLN A 10 26.71 -35.67 -11.30
N LEU A 11 26.49 -34.80 -10.31
CA LEU A 11 27.35 -33.66 -10.04
C LEU A 11 28.02 -33.87 -8.68
N LYS A 12 29.32 -34.16 -8.70
CA LYS A 12 30.15 -34.29 -7.51
C LYS A 12 30.69 -32.92 -7.05
N ALA A 13 30.75 -32.80 -5.72
CA ALA A 13 31.62 -31.96 -4.89
C ALA A 13 31.43 -30.43 -4.93
N GLY A 14 30.47 -30.00 -4.10
CA GLY A 14 30.37 -28.68 -3.48
C GLY A 14 29.34 -28.76 -2.36
N THR A 15 29.72 -29.33 -1.22
CA THR A 15 28.82 -29.74 -0.12
C THR A 15 28.28 -28.53 0.65
N ARG A 16 27.46 -27.68 0.03
CA ARG A 16 26.49 -26.89 0.77
C ARG A 16 25.19 -27.66 0.81
N LYS A 17 24.73 -28.01 2.01
CA LYS A 17 23.31 -28.34 2.20
C LYS A 17 22.53 -27.16 1.61
N PRO A 18 21.59 -27.39 0.68
CA PRO A 18 20.64 -26.34 0.37
C PRO A 18 20.00 -25.96 1.71
N ILE A 19 20.12 -24.68 2.08
CA ILE A 19 19.18 -24.11 3.04
C ILE A 19 17.83 -24.45 2.45
N GLY A 20 16.99 -25.13 3.24
CA GLY A 20 15.86 -25.92 2.75
C GLY A 20 14.97 -25.16 1.78
N LEU A 21 14.10 -25.90 1.08
CA LEU A 21 13.01 -25.34 0.28
C LEU A 21 12.41 -24.17 1.10
N LEU A 22 12.68 -22.92 0.70
CA LEU A 22 11.99 -21.79 1.28
C LEU A 22 10.55 -22.04 0.88
N ASP A 23 9.74 -22.43 1.85
CA ASP A 23 8.31 -22.41 1.70
C ASP A 23 8.00 -20.95 1.35
N THR A 24 7.70 -20.72 0.08
CA THR A 24 7.45 -19.38 -0.47
C THR A 24 6.00 -18.98 -0.23
N ASP A 25 5.25 -19.85 0.42
CA ASP A 25 3.93 -19.54 0.92
C ASP A 25 4.08 -18.42 1.97
N PRO A 26 3.51 -17.23 1.70
CA PRO A 26 3.57 -16.15 2.66
C PRO A 26 2.82 -16.59 3.91
N GLU A 27 3.55 -16.95 4.97
CA GLU A 27 2.94 -17.17 6.26
C GLU A 27 2.09 -15.95 6.62
N SER A 28 0.84 -16.21 6.97
CA SER A 28 -0.12 -15.15 7.23
C SER A 28 0.38 -14.23 8.34
N THR A 29 0.37 -12.91 8.10
CA THR A 29 0.71 -11.91 9.13
C THR A 29 -0.24 -11.92 10.33
N THR A 30 -1.36 -12.65 10.26
CA THR A 30 -2.31 -12.85 11.36
C THR A 30 -1.94 -13.95 12.35
N SER A 31 -0.95 -14.81 12.09
CA SER A 31 -0.49 -15.75 13.13
C SER A 31 0.50 -15.05 14.05
N THR A 32 0.07 -14.83 15.30
CA THR A 32 0.98 -14.53 16.40
C THR A 32 1.54 -15.87 16.88
N PRO A 33 2.86 -16.10 16.78
CA PRO A 33 3.42 -17.27 17.42
C PRO A 33 3.45 -16.98 18.92
N ASP A 34 2.60 -17.67 19.68
CA ASP A 34 2.36 -17.40 21.10
C ASP A 34 3.63 -17.57 21.95
N ASP A 35 4.61 -18.32 21.46
CA ASP A 35 5.84 -18.70 22.17
C ASP A 35 7.00 -17.68 22.10
N LEU A 36 6.84 -16.51 21.47
CA LEU A 36 7.94 -15.53 21.43
C LEU A 36 8.11 -14.75 22.76
N PRO A 37 9.36 -14.48 23.18
CA PRO A 37 9.68 -13.49 24.20
C PRO A 37 9.08 -12.11 23.89
N GLU A 38 8.65 -11.38 24.91
CA GLU A 38 7.96 -10.08 24.76
C GLU A 38 8.75 -9.05 23.94
N SER A 39 10.08 -8.99 24.13
CA SER A 39 10.96 -8.12 23.35
C SER A 39 10.99 -8.47 21.85
N LEU A 40 10.88 -9.76 21.51
CA LEU A 40 10.83 -10.21 20.13
C LEU A 40 9.43 -10.04 19.51
N LYS A 41 8.36 -10.14 20.31
CA LYS A 41 7.00 -9.78 19.90
C LYS A 41 6.93 -8.29 19.53
N ALA A 42 7.47 -7.41 20.37
CA ALA A 42 7.55 -5.98 20.10
C ALA A 42 8.36 -5.65 18.83
N LEU A 43 9.52 -6.29 18.66
CA LEU A 43 10.35 -6.10 17.45
C LEU A 43 9.64 -6.59 16.18
N ARG A 44 8.95 -7.74 16.23
CA ARG A 44 8.15 -8.26 15.12
C ARG A 44 7.03 -7.28 14.77
N GLN A 45 6.30 -6.79 15.76
CA GLN A 45 5.22 -5.83 15.54
C GLN A 45 5.74 -4.53 14.93
N ALA A 46 6.83 -3.97 15.44
CA ALA A 46 7.47 -2.78 14.88
C ALA A 46 7.91 -2.99 13.42
N THR A 47 8.44 -4.17 13.09
CA THR A 47 8.85 -4.52 11.73
C THR A 47 7.65 -4.65 10.79
N ILE A 48 6.56 -5.28 11.23
CA ILE A 48 5.31 -5.37 10.47
C ILE A 48 4.72 -3.98 10.23
N THR A 49 4.65 -3.14 11.27
CA THR A 49 4.17 -1.76 11.15
C THR A 49 4.99 -0.96 10.16
N ARG A 50 6.33 -1.06 10.23
CA ARG A 50 7.23 -0.40 9.28
C ARG A 50 6.99 -0.88 7.85
N PHE A 51 6.87 -2.19 7.64
CA PHE A 51 6.60 -2.75 6.30
C PHE A 51 5.26 -2.26 5.75
N ARG A 52 4.19 -2.31 6.54
CA ARG A 52 2.86 -1.81 6.16
C ARG A 52 2.90 -0.31 5.83
N SER A 53 3.59 0.49 6.64
CA SER A 53 3.75 1.92 6.36
C SER A 53 4.47 2.20 5.04
N ALA A 54 5.50 1.41 4.70
CA ALA A 54 6.20 1.52 3.43
C ALA A 54 5.31 1.12 2.24
N GLN A 55 4.48 0.08 2.41
CA GLN A 55 3.52 -0.35 1.38
C GLN A 55 2.45 0.71 1.13
N VAL A 56 1.86 1.27 2.20
CA VAL A 56 0.88 2.37 2.11
C VAL A 56 1.51 3.58 1.43
N ARG A 57 2.75 3.94 1.80
CA ARG A 57 3.47 5.05 1.17
C ARG A 57 3.68 4.83 -0.33
N SER A 58 4.17 3.65 -0.73
CA SER A 58 4.37 3.31 -2.15
C SER A 58 3.05 3.36 -2.92
N PHE A 59 1.96 2.89 -2.34
CA PHE A 59 0.64 2.96 -2.95
C PHE A 59 0.17 4.42 -3.11
N ILE A 60 0.34 5.26 -2.09
CA ILE A 60 0.02 6.69 -2.18
C ILE A 60 0.86 7.37 -3.27
N GLU A 61 2.16 7.08 -3.35
CA GLU A 61 3.05 7.61 -4.40
C GLU A 61 2.57 7.25 -5.81
N GLU A 62 2.15 6.00 -6.03
CA GLU A 62 1.55 5.55 -7.29
C GLU A 62 0.22 6.27 -7.59
N GLN A 63 -0.63 6.49 -6.58
CA GLN A 63 -1.88 7.21 -6.78
C GLN A 63 -1.64 8.71 -7.07
N ILE A 64 -0.59 9.32 -6.52
CA ILE A 64 -0.20 10.71 -6.85
C ILE A 64 0.20 10.82 -8.32
N GLU A 65 0.92 9.83 -8.86
CA GLU A 65 1.26 9.77 -10.28
C GLU A 65 0.00 9.74 -11.15
N TYR A 66 -1.00 8.93 -10.77
CA TYR A 66 -2.29 8.89 -11.44
C TYR A 66 -3.04 10.23 -11.42
N VAL A 67 -3.01 10.93 -10.28
CA VAL A 67 -3.61 12.27 -10.14
C VAL A 67 -2.90 13.29 -11.05
N ASN A 68 -1.57 13.25 -11.11
CA ASN A 68 -0.79 14.13 -11.99
C ASN A 68 -1.10 13.89 -13.47
N LEU A 69 -1.29 12.62 -13.85
CA LEU A 69 -1.68 12.27 -15.22
C LEU A 69 -3.09 12.79 -15.55
N ASN A 70 -4.06 12.63 -14.63
CA ASN A 70 -5.40 13.19 -14.80
C ASN A 70 -5.39 14.72 -14.89
N ARG A 71 -4.50 15.39 -14.15
CA ARG A 71 -4.31 16.84 -14.25
C ARG A 71 -3.82 17.24 -15.65
N GLN A 72 -2.82 16.54 -16.20
CA GLN A 72 -2.34 16.78 -17.57
C GLN A 72 -3.44 16.55 -18.61
N VAL A 73 -4.26 15.51 -18.43
CA VAL A 73 -5.43 15.25 -19.28
C VAL A 73 -6.45 16.39 -19.17
N ALA A 74 -6.71 16.93 -17.97
CA ALA A 74 -7.61 18.06 -17.79
C ALA A 74 -7.09 19.35 -18.46
N GLU A 75 -5.79 19.62 -18.36
CA GLU A 75 -5.12 20.71 -19.09
C GLU A 75 -5.23 20.50 -20.61
N ALA A 76 -5.08 19.26 -21.09
CA ALA A 76 -5.25 18.93 -22.50
C ALA A 76 -6.71 19.06 -22.98
N ILE A 77 -7.67 18.73 -22.12
CA ILE A 77 -9.10 18.87 -22.41
C ILE A 77 -9.48 20.35 -22.61
N GLN A 78 -8.79 21.26 -21.92
CA GLN A 78 -9.00 22.70 -22.04
C GLN A 78 -8.81 23.22 -23.47
N PHE A 79 -7.96 22.58 -24.29
CA PHE A 79 -7.79 22.92 -25.71
C PHE A 79 -9.03 22.66 -26.57
N PHE A 80 -9.97 21.82 -26.12
CA PHE A 80 -11.22 21.59 -26.86
C PHE A 80 -12.27 22.66 -26.62
N PHE A 81 -12.01 23.63 -25.74
CA PHE A 81 -12.91 24.74 -25.45
C PHE A 81 -12.41 26.01 -26.11
N ASP A 82 -13.30 26.67 -26.86
CA ASP A 82 -13.03 27.99 -27.44
C ASP A 82 -12.97 29.08 -26.35
N GLU A 83 -12.52 30.30 -26.65
CA GLU A 83 -12.35 31.40 -25.66
C GLU A 83 -13.65 31.74 -24.87
N LYS A 84 -14.81 31.31 -25.37
CA LYS A 84 -16.13 31.46 -24.75
C LYS A 84 -16.60 30.22 -23.96
N GLY A 85 -15.74 29.23 -23.75
CA GLY A 85 -16.04 27.98 -23.05
C GLY A 85 -16.98 27.05 -23.81
N ARG A 86 -17.05 27.16 -25.14
CA ARG A 86 -17.94 26.34 -25.98
C ARG A 86 -17.15 25.23 -26.64
N LEU A 87 -17.68 24.02 -26.56
CA LEU A 87 -17.15 22.87 -27.31
C LEU A 87 -17.57 22.96 -28.78
N PRO A 88 -16.72 22.54 -29.73
CA PRO A 88 -17.12 22.35 -31.12
C PRO A 88 -18.22 21.29 -31.21
N ALA A 89 -19.12 21.41 -32.18
CA ALA A 89 -20.36 20.62 -32.26
C ALA A 89 -20.14 19.09 -32.40
N ASN A 90 -18.93 18.67 -32.74
CA ASN A 90 -18.49 17.27 -32.87
C ASN A 90 -17.68 16.76 -31.67
N ALA A 91 -17.56 17.53 -30.58
CA ALA A 91 -16.77 17.12 -29.42
C ALA A 91 -17.45 15.95 -28.65
N PRO A 92 -16.67 14.98 -28.14
CA PRO A 92 -17.18 13.85 -27.36
C PRO A 92 -17.54 14.27 -25.91
N ILE A 93 -18.59 15.09 -25.76
CA ILE A 93 -19.04 15.62 -24.45
C ILE A 93 -19.32 14.52 -23.43
N HIS A 94 -19.85 13.37 -23.89
CA HIS A 94 -20.17 12.25 -23.01
C HIS A 94 -18.91 11.68 -22.34
N GLU A 95 -17.80 11.55 -23.08
CA GLU A 95 -16.52 11.05 -22.55
C GLU A 95 -15.91 12.05 -21.56
N ILE A 96 -15.95 13.35 -21.88
CA ILE A 96 -15.48 14.41 -20.98
C ILE A 96 -16.26 14.40 -19.66
N ILE A 97 -17.59 14.23 -19.71
CA ILE A 97 -18.42 14.15 -18.51
C ILE A 97 -18.12 12.88 -17.70
N ALA A 98 -17.85 11.75 -18.37
CA ALA A 98 -17.49 10.50 -17.71
C ALA A 98 -16.15 10.63 -16.97
N GLU A 99 -15.12 11.20 -17.62
CA GLU A 99 -13.82 11.45 -16.99
C GLU A 99 -13.94 12.44 -15.82
N ARG A 100 -14.72 13.51 -15.96
CA ARG A 100 -15.00 14.43 -14.83
C ARG A 100 -15.59 13.68 -13.63
N LYS A 101 -16.60 12.83 -13.84
CA LYS A 101 -17.24 12.06 -12.77
C LYS A 101 -16.26 11.09 -12.10
N LYS A 102 -15.36 10.48 -12.89
CA LYS A 102 -14.31 9.60 -12.37
C LYS A 102 -13.35 10.36 -11.47
N ILE A 103 -12.86 11.51 -11.93
CA ILE A 103 -11.98 12.40 -11.14
C ILE A 103 -12.69 12.86 -9.85
N GLU A 104 -13.94 13.30 -9.92
CA GLU A 104 -14.72 13.68 -8.73
C GLU A 104 -14.87 12.54 -7.72
N SER A 105 -15.06 11.31 -8.21
CA SER A 105 -15.17 10.12 -7.35
C SER A 105 -13.84 9.81 -6.66
N SER A 106 -12.72 9.90 -7.39
CA SER A 106 -11.38 9.74 -6.83
C SER A 106 -11.07 10.80 -5.77
N ILE A 107 -11.43 12.07 -6.01
CA ILE A 107 -11.24 13.16 -5.02
C ILE A 107 -11.99 12.84 -3.73
N ARG A 108 -13.28 12.48 -3.82
CA ARG A 108 -14.09 12.15 -2.64
C ARG A 108 -13.54 10.97 -1.85
N TRP A 109 -13.01 9.97 -2.55
CA TRP A 109 -12.36 8.82 -1.92
C TRP A 109 -11.09 9.22 -1.17
N PHE A 110 -10.24 10.06 -1.78
CA PHE A 110 -9.06 10.61 -1.11
C PHE A 110 -9.42 11.43 0.13
N GLU A 111 -10.45 12.28 0.05
CA GLU A 111 -10.94 13.05 1.20
C GLU A 111 -11.41 12.16 2.35
N ALA A 112 -12.04 11.02 2.04
CA ALA A 112 -12.45 10.05 3.05
C ALA A 112 -11.23 9.42 3.76
N ILE A 113 -10.22 9.00 3.00
CA ILE A 113 -8.98 8.45 3.57
C ILE A 113 -8.27 9.48 4.43
N CYS A 114 -8.15 10.74 3.97
CA CYS A 114 -7.54 11.79 4.77
C CYS A 114 -8.27 12.01 6.11
N LYS A 115 -9.60 11.92 6.12
CA LYS A 115 -10.40 12.01 7.35
C LYS A 115 -10.15 10.83 8.29
N GLU A 116 -10.09 9.61 7.77
CA GLU A 116 -9.78 8.41 8.56
C GLU A 116 -8.39 8.52 9.20
N LEU A 117 -7.37 8.88 8.43
CA LEU A 117 -6.01 9.08 8.95
C LEU A 117 -5.94 10.18 10.01
N THR A 118 -6.71 11.26 9.84
CA THR A 118 -6.80 12.34 10.83
C THR A 118 -7.44 11.84 12.12
N ASN A 119 -8.45 10.99 12.03
CA ASN A 119 -9.10 10.39 13.18
C ASN A 119 -8.18 9.40 13.92
N GLU A 120 -7.45 8.55 13.19
CA GLU A 120 -6.43 7.68 13.78
C GLU A 120 -5.35 8.49 14.50
N LEU A 121 -4.88 9.58 13.90
CA LEU A 121 -3.91 10.48 14.55
C LEU A 121 -4.47 11.08 15.86
N ALA A 122 -5.75 11.46 15.88
CA ALA A 122 -6.40 11.97 17.07
C ALA A 122 -6.45 10.91 18.19
N GLN A 123 -6.79 9.66 17.85
CA GLN A 123 -6.78 8.55 18.81
C GLN A 123 -5.37 8.28 19.37
N ILE A 124 -4.33 8.33 18.53
CA ILE A 124 -2.95 8.16 18.98
C ILE A 124 -2.58 9.27 19.98
N LYS A 125 -2.99 10.51 19.72
CA LYS A 125 -2.76 11.63 20.65
C LYS A 125 -3.50 11.45 21.97
N GLU A 126 -4.75 10.99 21.95
CA GLU A 126 -5.50 10.71 23.19
C GLU A 126 -4.80 9.66 24.06
N ILE A 127 -4.25 8.61 23.44
CA ILE A 127 -3.48 7.58 24.13
C ILE A 127 -2.17 8.15 24.70
N GLU A 128 -1.47 8.99 23.92
CA GLU A 128 -0.24 9.66 24.34
C GLU A 128 -0.49 10.58 25.54
N ASP A 129 -1.53 11.42 25.48
CA ASP A 129 -1.95 12.31 26.56
C ASP A 129 -2.32 11.52 27.82
N ALA A 130 -3.12 10.44 27.68
CA ALA A 130 -3.48 9.58 28.81
C ALA A 130 -2.27 8.88 29.45
N PHE A 131 -1.27 8.51 28.66
CA PHE A 131 -0.03 7.93 29.16
C PHE A 131 0.83 8.96 29.89
N LEU A 132 0.91 10.20 29.36
CA LEU A 132 1.61 11.31 30.02
C LEU A 132 0.95 11.66 31.36
N ASP A 133 -0.37 11.71 31.41
CA ASP A 133 -1.14 11.92 32.65
C ASP A 133 -0.86 10.81 33.66
N TYR A 134 -0.85 9.54 33.23
CA TYR A 134 -0.50 8.41 34.09
C TYR A 134 0.92 8.53 34.66
N LEU A 135 1.92 8.89 33.84
CA LEU A 135 3.29 9.10 34.31
C LEU A 135 3.38 10.23 35.34
N SER A 136 2.69 11.35 35.10
CA SER A 136 2.66 12.48 36.04
C SER A 136 2.06 12.09 37.40
N SER A 137 1.08 11.19 37.41
CA SER A 137 0.44 10.68 38.64
C SER A 137 1.28 9.65 39.43
N GLN A 138 2.35 9.12 38.84
CA GLN A 138 3.28 8.17 39.50
C GLN A 138 4.48 8.88 40.15
N GLU A 139 4.73 10.15 39.81
CA GLU A 139 5.83 10.96 40.37
C GLU A 139 5.43 11.80 41.61
N GLU A 140 4.14 11.83 41.97
CA GLU A 140 3.61 12.36 43.25
C GLU A 140 3.52 11.27 44.34
#